data_AF-A0A517V9S1-F1
#
_entry.id   AF-A0A517V9S1-F1
#
_cell.length_a   1.000
_cell.length_b   1.000
_cell.length_c   1.000
_cell.angle_alpha   90.00
_cell.angle_beta   90.00
_cell.angle_gamma   90.00
#
_symmetry.space_group_name_H-M   'P 1'
#
loop_
_entity.id
_entity.type
_entity.pdbx_description
1 polymer ?
#
loop_
_entity_poly.entity_id
_entity_poly.type
_entity_poly.pdbx_seq_one_letter_code
_entity_poly.pdbx_strand_id
1 'polypeptide(L)'
;MSEPQACIPPHIPIVVLSGPTASGKTTIVNRLMQDSPVKLIKAISATTRPRRKGEVDGEDYYFLSTEQFEKRQENNEFLECEQVHGLGYWYGTLKSEVGRAAEEGGWPFLEIDVQGTLKLIDQFPQTITLFVRTSSDEEYEKRIRNRGTESEEVIEKRLATIRKELEQAQYYSHVIINDDLERAVTEIGTILKQREQEINAGRI
;
A
#
# COMPACT_ATOMS: atom_id res chain seq x y z
N MET A 1 -4.58 -30.67 -10.11
CA MET A 1 -3.75 -30.46 -8.91
C MET A 1 -3.93 -28.99 -8.54
N SER A 2 -4.74 -28.71 -7.52
CA SER A 2 -4.92 -27.36 -7.00
C SER A 2 -3.62 -26.95 -6.29
N GLU A 3 -3.05 -25.82 -6.68
CA GLU A 3 -1.97 -25.19 -5.91
C GLU A 3 -2.41 -25.03 -4.46
N PRO A 4 -1.50 -25.23 -3.48
CA PRO A 4 -1.84 -24.97 -2.09
C PRO A 4 -2.27 -23.51 -1.99
N GLN A 5 -3.50 -23.26 -1.49
CA GLN A 5 -3.90 -21.92 -1.07
C GLN A 5 -2.77 -21.37 -0.20
N ALA A 6 -2.17 -20.25 -0.61
CA ALA A 6 -1.11 -19.60 0.15
C ALA A 6 -1.68 -19.21 1.52
N CYS A 7 -1.48 -20.09 2.51
CA CYS A 7 -1.78 -19.81 3.90
C CYS A 7 -0.90 -18.65 4.32
N ILE A 8 -1.52 -17.51 4.62
CA ILE A 8 -0.83 -16.38 5.23
C ILE A 8 -0.27 -16.89 6.57
N PRO A 9 1.06 -16.90 6.77
CA PRO A 9 1.63 -17.40 7.99
C PRO A 9 1.13 -16.53 9.16
N PRO A 10 0.55 -17.14 10.21
CA PRO A 10 -0.18 -16.40 11.26
C PRO A 10 0.69 -15.46 12.10
N HIS A 11 2.01 -15.49 11.93
CA HIS A 11 2.98 -14.81 12.79
C HIS A 11 3.76 -13.68 12.11
N ILE A 12 3.55 -13.43 10.81
CA ILE A 12 4.31 -12.39 10.10
C ILE A 12 3.47 -11.12 10.00
N PRO A 13 3.94 -9.98 10.52
CA PRO A 13 3.22 -8.72 10.42
C PRO A 13 3.09 -8.27 8.97
N ILE A 14 1.88 -7.88 8.59
CA ILE A 14 1.65 -7.17 7.33
C ILE A 14 1.79 -5.68 7.61
N VAL A 15 2.60 -4.99 6.81
CA VAL A 15 2.74 -3.54 6.86
C VAL A 15 2.02 -2.94 5.67
N VAL A 16 1.10 -2.02 5.92
CA VAL A 16 0.38 -1.29 4.87
C VAL A 16 0.70 0.19 5.00
N LEU A 17 1.16 0.79 3.90
CA LEU A 17 1.33 2.22 3.77
C LEU A 17 0.38 2.75 2.71
N SER A 18 -0.54 3.61 3.13
CA SER A 18 -1.53 4.23 2.27
C SER A 18 -1.69 5.70 2.63
N GLY A 19 -2.65 6.37 1.98
CA GLY A 19 -2.93 7.78 2.17
C GLY A 19 -3.19 8.46 0.83
N PRO A 20 -3.49 9.77 0.84
CA PRO A 20 -3.99 10.42 -0.35
C PRO A 20 -2.97 10.50 -1.48
N THR A 21 -3.44 10.69 -2.72
CA THR A 21 -2.52 11.03 -3.81
C THR A 21 -1.68 12.26 -3.43
N ALA A 22 -0.42 12.31 -3.89
CA ALA A 22 0.54 13.38 -3.60
C ALA A 22 1.02 13.50 -2.12
N SER A 23 0.70 12.54 -1.24
CA SER A 23 1.27 12.50 0.11
C SER A 23 2.75 12.06 0.17
N GLY A 24 3.32 11.55 -0.93
CA GLY A 24 4.74 11.17 -1.03
C GLY A 24 5.06 9.72 -0.66
N LYS A 25 4.04 8.84 -0.65
CA LYS A 25 4.15 7.41 -0.34
C LYS A 25 5.32 6.71 -1.04
N THR A 26 5.36 6.75 -2.36
CA THR A 26 6.38 6.05 -3.17
C THR A 26 7.80 6.43 -2.76
N THR A 27 8.06 7.70 -2.43
CA THR A 27 9.37 8.15 -1.95
C THR A 27 9.71 7.55 -0.58
N ILE A 28 8.75 7.51 0.34
CA ILE A 28 8.92 6.86 1.65
C ILE A 28 9.17 5.36 1.48
N VAL A 29 8.38 4.68 0.64
CA VAL A 29 8.52 3.24 0.38
C VAL A 29 9.91 2.93 -0.14
N ASN A 30 10.36 3.64 -1.17
CA ASN A 30 11.68 3.44 -1.75
C ASN A 30 12.80 3.61 -0.71
N ARG A 31 12.65 4.57 0.20
CA ARG A 31 13.62 4.79 1.27
C ARG A 31 13.58 3.69 2.33
N LEU A 32 12.39 3.24 2.74
CA LEU A 32 12.22 2.15 3.70
C LEU A 32 12.74 0.81 3.16
N MET A 33 12.62 0.55 1.85
CA MET A 33 13.19 -0.67 1.25
C MET A 33 14.72 -0.73 1.38
N GLN A 34 15.38 0.42 1.55
CA GLN A 34 16.84 0.52 1.70
C GLN A 34 17.27 0.56 3.17
N ASP A 35 16.57 1.35 3.98
CA ASP A 35 17.05 1.77 5.31
C ASP A 35 16.19 1.27 6.48
N SER A 36 15.17 0.44 6.22
CA SER A 36 14.30 -0.04 7.29
C SER A 36 15.08 -0.86 8.33
N PRO A 37 14.82 -0.65 9.64
CA PRO A 37 15.45 -1.44 10.70
C PRO A 37 14.95 -2.88 10.74
N VAL A 38 13.82 -3.18 10.10
CA VAL A 38 13.28 -4.53 9.91
C VAL A 38 13.35 -4.90 8.43
N LYS A 39 13.51 -6.20 8.13
CA LYS A 39 13.51 -6.67 6.74
C LYS A 39 12.12 -6.56 6.14
N LEU A 40 11.94 -5.66 5.17
CA LEU A 40 10.69 -5.47 4.44
C LEU A 40 10.79 -6.05 3.03
N ILE A 41 9.72 -6.67 2.57
CA ILE A 41 9.58 -7.16 1.20
C ILE A 41 8.41 -6.44 0.56
N LYS A 42 8.66 -5.58 -0.43
CA LYS A 42 7.60 -4.89 -1.17
C LYS A 42 6.74 -5.91 -1.90
N ALA A 43 5.44 -5.88 -1.67
CA ALA A 43 4.46 -6.68 -2.40
C ALA A 43 4.22 -6.06 -3.78
N ILE A 44 4.20 -6.91 -4.81
CA ILE A 44 3.88 -6.52 -6.18
C ILE A 44 2.37 -6.69 -6.39
N SER A 45 1.68 -5.59 -6.70
CA SER A 45 0.25 -5.65 -7.00
C SER A 45 -0.01 -6.22 -8.39
N ALA A 46 -1.15 -6.88 -8.58
CA ALA A 46 -1.67 -7.21 -9.90
C ALA A 46 -2.56 -6.09 -10.43
N THR A 47 -2.62 -5.93 -11.76
CA THR A 47 -3.54 -5.00 -12.40
C THR A 47 -4.03 -5.53 -13.75
N THR A 48 -5.26 -5.15 -14.13
CA THR A 48 -5.78 -5.34 -15.50
C THR A 48 -5.44 -4.20 -16.45
N ARG A 49 -4.77 -3.16 -15.95
CA ARG A 49 -4.32 -2.05 -16.80
C ARG A 49 -3.26 -2.53 -17.78
N PRO A 50 -3.29 -2.09 -19.05
CA PRO A 50 -2.18 -2.32 -19.97
C PRO A 50 -0.87 -1.74 -19.43
N ARG A 51 0.20 -2.52 -19.56
CA ARG A 51 1.57 -2.12 -19.22
C ARG A 51 1.99 -0.86 -19.97
N ARG A 52 2.52 0.14 -19.27
CA ARG A 52 3.11 1.36 -19.87
C ARG A 52 4.54 1.09 -20.34
N LYS A 53 5.05 1.98 -21.19
CA LYS A 53 6.44 1.91 -21.66
C LYS A 53 7.39 2.05 -20.47
N GLY A 54 8.27 1.07 -20.30
CA GLY A 54 9.27 1.03 -19.23
C GLY A 54 8.86 0.24 -18.00
N GLU A 55 7.59 -0.16 -17.86
CA GLU A 55 7.16 -1.06 -16.79
C GLU A 55 7.54 -2.51 -17.12
N VAL A 56 7.89 -3.29 -16.09
CA VAL A 56 8.31 -4.69 -16.16
C VAL A 56 7.29 -5.56 -15.40
N ASP A 57 6.87 -6.64 -16.04
CA ASP A 57 5.92 -7.60 -15.45
C ASP A 57 6.61 -8.43 -14.37
N GLY A 58 5.96 -8.56 -13.21
CA GLY A 58 6.54 -9.21 -12.03
C GLY A 58 7.55 -8.36 -11.26
N GLU A 59 7.71 -7.08 -11.61
CA GLU A 59 8.51 -6.11 -10.84
C GLU A 59 7.68 -4.88 -10.46
N ASP A 60 7.09 -4.20 -11.46
CA ASP A 60 6.23 -3.04 -11.21
C ASP A 60 4.81 -3.48 -10.83
N TYR A 61 4.26 -4.42 -11.61
CA TYR A 61 2.97 -5.06 -11.40
C TYR A 61 2.97 -6.46 -12.00
N TYR A 62 2.04 -7.30 -11.56
CA TYR A 62 1.56 -8.43 -12.37
C TYR A 62 0.49 -7.94 -13.34
N PHE A 63 0.82 -7.84 -14.63
CA PHE A 63 -0.09 -7.37 -15.66
C PHE A 63 -0.97 -8.53 -16.14
N LEU A 64 -2.19 -8.61 -15.60
CA LEU A 64 -3.14 -9.69 -15.88
C LEU A 64 -4.16 -9.26 -16.94
N SER A 65 -4.65 -10.22 -17.73
CA SER A 65 -5.90 -10.01 -18.46
C SER A 65 -7.09 -9.92 -17.49
N THR A 66 -8.21 -9.33 -17.94
CA THR A 66 -9.45 -9.31 -17.16
C THR A 66 -9.88 -10.73 -16.74
N GLU A 67 -9.86 -11.68 -17.67
CA GLU A 67 -10.21 -13.09 -17.40
C GLU A 67 -9.28 -13.73 -16.35
N GLN A 68 -7.98 -13.46 -16.42
CA GLN A 68 -7.03 -13.95 -15.41
C GLN A 68 -7.31 -13.35 -14.04
N PHE A 69 -7.60 -12.04 -13.98
CA PHE A 69 -7.91 -11.36 -12.73
C PHE A 69 -9.20 -11.91 -12.10
N GLU A 70 -10.27 -12.03 -12.90
CA GLU A 70 -11.55 -12.59 -12.47
C GLU A 70 -11.39 -14.02 -11.94
N LYS A 71 -10.66 -14.88 -12.65
CA LYS A 71 -10.38 -16.24 -12.19
C LYS A 71 -9.65 -16.27 -10.84
N ARG A 72 -8.66 -15.40 -10.63
CA ARG A 72 -7.95 -15.29 -9.35
C ARG A 72 -8.86 -14.76 -8.24
N GLN A 73 -9.77 -13.86 -8.57
CA GLN A 73 -10.79 -13.36 -7.64
C GLN A 73 -11.77 -14.48 -7.24
N GLU A 74 -12.27 -15.27 -8.19
CA GLU A 74 -13.12 -16.45 -7.94
C GLU A 74 -12.41 -17.49 -7.06
N ASN A 75 -11.11 -17.67 -7.26
CA ASN A 75 -10.28 -18.57 -6.46
C ASN A 75 -9.88 -18.00 -5.08
N ASN A 76 -10.32 -16.79 -4.72
CA ASN A 76 -9.95 -16.12 -3.48
C ASN A 76 -8.42 -15.97 -3.30
N GLU A 77 -7.71 -15.64 -4.38
CA GLU A 77 -6.24 -15.49 -4.38
C GLU A 77 -5.78 -14.08 -3.98
N PHE A 78 -6.67 -13.10 -3.98
CA PHE A 78 -6.38 -11.73 -3.57
C PHE A 78 -6.52 -11.54 -2.06
N LEU A 79 -5.57 -10.81 -1.47
CA LEU A 79 -5.67 -10.28 -0.11
C LEU A 79 -6.67 -9.13 -0.06
N GLU A 80 -6.57 -8.24 -1.04
CA GLU A 80 -7.53 -7.19 -1.34
C GLU A 80 -7.54 -6.96 -2.86
N CYS A 81 -8.68 -6.50 -3.37
CA CYS A 81 -8.76 -5.99 -4.73
C CYS A 81 -9.89 -4.98 -4.89
N GLU A 82 -9.71 -4.07 -5.84
CA GLU A 82 -10.73 -3.11 -6.24
C GLU A 82 -10.53 -2.52 -7.62
N GLN A 83 -11.60 -1.91 -8.13
CA GLN A 83 -11.55 -1.13 -9.35
C GLN A 83 -11.19 0.32 -9.01
N VAL A 84 -10.04 0.76 -9.48
CA VAL A 84 -9.49 2.08 -9.13
C VAL A 84 -10.05 3.16 -10.07
N HIS A 85 -10.57 4.24 -9.48
CA HIS A 85 -10.98 5.49 -10.13
C HIS A 85 -12.02 5.39 -11.26
N GLY A 86 -12.85 4.34 -11.31
CA GLY A 86 -13.91 4.21 -12.33
C GLY A 86 -13.39 4.13 -13.78
N LEU A 87 -12.09 3.91 -13.96
CA LEU A 87 -11.42 3.80 -15.28
C LEU A 87 -11.54 2.40 -15.89
N GLY A 88 -12.25 1.48 -15.23
CA GLY A 88 -12.44 0.10 -15.70
C GLY A 88 -11.34 -0.87 -15.26
N TYR A 89 -10.22 -0.40 -14.71
CA TYR A 89 -9.09 -1.25 -14.34
C TYR A 89 -9.13 -1.70 -12.89
N TRP A 90 -8.82 -2.96 -12.68
CA TRP A 90 -8.71 -3.60 -11.38
C TRP A 90 -7.27 -3.58 -10.90
N TYR A 91 -7.10 -3.46 -9.59
CA TYR A 91 -5.85 -3.59 -8.87
C TYR A 91 -6.08 -4.50 -7.66
N GLY A 92 -5.05 -5.22 -7.24
CA GLY A 92 -5.14 -6.01 -6.03
C GLY A 92 -3.82 -6.66 -5.65
N THR A 93 -3.66 -6.97 -4.37
CA THR A 93 -2.48 -7.65 -3.85
C THR A 93 -2.72 -9.14 -3.72
N LEU A 94 -1.86 -9.98 -4.29
CA LEU A 94 -1.99 -11.44 -4.22
C LEU A 94 -1.57 -11.96 -2.84
N LYS A 95 -2.27 -12.97 -2.30
CA LYS A 95 -1.87 -13.67 -1.08
C LYS A 95 -0.51 -14.34 -1.21
N SER A 96 -0.12 -14.72 -2.43
CA SER A 96 1.21 -15.27 -2.72
C SER A 96 2.33 -14.28 -2.39
N GLU A 97 2.11 -12.96 -2.47
CA GLU A 97 3.14 -11.97 -2.11
C GLU A 97 3.42 -11.96 -0.61
N VAL A 98 2.40 -12.23 0.21
CA VAL A 98 2.56 -12.41 1.66
C VAL A 98 3.37 -13.67 1.95
N GLY A 99 3.09 -14.77 1.23
CA GLY A 99 3.86 -16.01 1.32
C GLY A 99 5.32 -15.82 0.86
N ARG A 100 5.55 -15.11 -0.24
CA ARG A 100 6.88 -14.80 -0.75
C ARG A 100 7.69 -13.99 0.26
N ALA A 101 7.11 -12.94 0.83
CA ALA A 101 7.77 -12.16 1.87
C ALA A 101 8.20 -13.03 3.07
N ALA A 102 7.33 -13.96 3.47
CA ALA A 102 7.60 -14.90 4.54
C ALA A 102 8.77 -15.84 4.23
N GLU A 103 8.80 -16.43 3.03
CA GLU A 103 9.87 -17.32 2.57
C GLU A 103 11.21 -16.57 2.49
N GLU A 104 11.18 -15.30 2.12
CA GLU A 104 12.34 -14.42 2.12
C GLU A 104 12.74 -13.96 3.54
N GLY A 105 11.99 -14.33 4.58
CA GLY A 105 12.26 -13.97 5.97
C GLY A 105 12.07 -12.49 6.29
N GLY A 106 11.17 -11.81 5.57
CA GLY A 106 10.82 -10.42 5.79
C GLY A 106 9.32 -10.20 5.96
N TRP A 107 8.95 -8.95 6.27
CA TRP A 107 7.55 -8.57 6.44
C TRP A 107 6.99 -8.05 5.11
N PRO A 108 5.83 -8.53 4.65
CA PRO A 108 5.20 -8.00 3.46
C PRO A 108 4.82 -6.53 3.68
N PHE A 109 5.26 -5.69 2.74
CA PHE A 109 5.01 -4.26 2.73
C PHE A 109 4.14 -3.90 1.53
N LEU A 110 2.93 -3.42 1.79
CA LEU A 110 1.91 -3.10 0.81
C LEU A 110 1.78 -1.58 0.65
N GLU A 111 1.99 -1.09 -0.58
CA GLU A 111 1.70 0.29 -0.99
C GLU A 111 0.38 0.29 -1.76
N ILE A 112 -0.75 0.37 -1.05
CA ILE A 112 -2.10 0.33 -1.63
C ILE A 112 -2.91 1.58 -1.28
N ASP A 113 -4.10 1.71 -1.87
CA ASP A 113 -4.97 2.85 -1.60
C ASP A 113 -5.74 2.73 -0.26
N VAL A 114 -6.49 3.77 0.07
CA VAL A 114 -7.23 3.86 1.32
C VAL A 114 -8.35 2.80 1.40
N GLN A 115 -9.06 2.54 0.30
CA GLN A 115 -10.18 1.62 0.27
C GLN A 115 -9.70 0.17 0.41
N GLY A 116 -8.64 -0.21 -0.31
CA GLY A 116 -7.99 -1.52 -0.19
C GLY A 116 -7.50 -1.76 1.23
N THR A 117 -6.92 -0.73 1.87
CA THR A 117 -6.45 -0.85 3.25
C THR A 117 -7.60 -1.07 4.24
N LEU A 118 -8.73 -0.38 4.10
CA LEU A 118 -9.88 -0.57 4.99
C LEU A 118 -10.40 -2.02 4.92
N LYS A 119 -10.44 -2.62 3.73
CA LYS A 119 -10.79 -4.04 3.57
C LYS A 119 -9.78 -4.99 4.23
N LEU A 120 -8.51 -4.61 4.30
CA LEU A 120 -7.48 -5.40 5.00
C LEU A 120 -7.62 -5.31 6.51
N ILE A 121 -7.92 -4.12 7.06
CA ILE A 121 -8.07 -3.93 8.51
C ILE A 121 -9.13 -4.86 9.07
N ASP A 122 -10.26 -5.01 8.37
CA ASP A 122 -11.36 -5.89 8.78
C ASP A 122 -10.96 -7.38 8.76
N GLN A 123 -10.12 -7.79 7.81
CA GLN A 123 -9.71 -9.19 7.63
C GLN A 123 -8.47 -9.58 8.45
N PHE A 124 -7.57 -8.62 8.69
CA PHE A 124 -6.25 -8.81 9.31
C PHE A 124 -5.99 -7.69 10.33
N PRO A 125 -6.67 -7.71 11.50
CA PRO A 125 -6.58 -6.65 12.50
C PRO A 125 -5.17 -6.45 13.09
N GLN A 126 -4.27 -7.42 12.94
CA GLN A 126 -2.87 -7.35 13.34
C GLN A 126 -1.97 -6.52 12.40
N THR A 127 -2.51 -6.09 11.26
CA THR A 127 -1.80 -5.30 10.24
C THR A 127 -1.32 -3.96 10.81
N ILE A 128 -0.05 -3.62 10.56
CA ILE A 128 0.50 -2.31 10.88
C ILE A 128 0.06 -1.34 9.78
N THR A 129 -0.89 -0.46 10.08
CA THR A 129 -1.44 0.47 9.10
C THR A 129 -0.87 1.88 9.30
N LEU A 130 -0.22 2.40 8.25
CA LEU A 130 0.47 3.68 8.22
C LEU A 130 -0.24 4.61 7.23
N PHE A 131 -0.93 5.63 7.73
CA PHE A 131 -1.56 6.65 6.89
C PHE A 131 -0.64 7.85 6.69
N VAL A 132 -0.12 8.02 5.48
CA VAL A 132 0.76 9.15 5.14
C VAL A 132 -0.05 10.33 4.64
N ARG A 133 0.15 11.49 5.26
CA ARG A 133 -0.44 12.77 4.84
C ARG A 133 0.54 13.93 4.81
N THR A 134 0.18 15.01 4.14
CA THR A 134 0.90 16.30 4.26
C THR A 134 0.53 16.99 5.59
N SER A 135 1.28 18.06 5.92
CA SER A 135 0.99 18.91 7.07
C SER A 135 -0.29 19.74 6.91
N SER A 136 -0.69 20.07 5.67
CA SER A 136 -1.90 20.84 5.39
C SER A 136 -2.50 20.58 4.00
N ASP A 137 -3.74 21.02 3.81
CA ASP A 137 -4.47 20.95 2.52
C ASP A 137 -3.77 21.77 1.43
N GLU A 138 -3.22 22.94 1.78
CA GLU A 138 -2.50 23.81 0.86
C GLU A 138 -1.25 23.13 0.28
N GLU A 139 -0.59 22.28 1.08
CA GLU A 139 0.57 21.52 0.61
C GLU A 139 0.16 20.42 -0.40
N TYR A 140 -1.03 19.80 -0.25
CA TYR A 140 -1.56 18.91 -1.28
C TYR A 140 -1.82 19.66 -2.59
N GLU A 141 -2.49 20.80 -2.50
CA GLU A 141 -2.81 21.63 -3.66
C GLU A 141 -1.53 22.06 -4.39
N LYS A 142 -0.54 22.59 -3.65
CA LYS A 142 0.76 22.97 -4.19
C LYS A 142 1.44 21.80 -4.91
N ARG A 143 1.45 20.61 -4.31
CA ARG A 143 2.07 19.41 -4.92
C ARG A 143 1.34 18.93 -6.18
N ILE A 144 0.01 19.03 -6.22
CA ILE A 144 -0.78 18.70 -7.42
C ILE A 144 -0.48 19.72 -8.53
N ARG A 145 -0.58 21.02 -8.22
CA ARG A 145 -0.38 22.11 -9.18
C ARG A 145 1.04 22.12 -9.76
N ASN A 146 2.05 21.81 -8.96
CA ASN A 146 3.44 21.72 -9.41
C ASN A 146 3.68 20.66 -10.50
N ARG A 147 2.79 19.67 -10.66
CA ARG A 147 2.88 18.71 -11.76
C ARG A 147 2.50 19.31 -13.13
N GLY A 148 1.78 20.44 -13.14
CA GLY A 148 1.69 21.36 -14.28
C GLY A 148 0.91 20.89 -15.51
N THR A 149 0.15 19.79 -15.43
CA THR A 149 -0.46 19.16 -16.63
C THR A 149 -1.97 18.97 -16.56
N GLU A 150 -2.63 19.41 -15.49
CA GLU A 150 -4.06 19.13 -15.24
C GLU A 150 -4.89 20.43 -15.29
N SER A 151 -6.14 20.34 -15.75
CA SER A 151 -7.08 21.46 -15.73
C SER A 151 -7.58 21.74 -14.32
N GLU A 152 -8.07 22.97 -14.08
CA GLU A 152 -8.60 23.36 -12.76
C GLU A 152 -9.70 22.41 -12.26
N GLU A 153 -10.61 22.00 -13.15
CA GLU A 153 -11.68 21.04 -12.81
C GLU A 153 -11.13 19.68 -12.34
N VAL A 154 -10.02 19.22 -12.92
CA VAL A 154 -9.35 17.97 -12.50
C VAL A 154 -8.69 18.16 -11.14
N ILE A 155 -8.05 19.30 -10.91
CA ILE A 155 -7.41 19.63 -9.63
C ILE A 155 -8.43 19.65 -8.50
N GLU A 156 -9.57 20.33 -8.69
CA GLU A 156 -10.65 20.37 -7.70
C GLU A 156 -11.21 18.98 -7.38
N LYS A 157 -11.44 18.13 -8.38
CA LYS A 157 -11.88 16.74 -8.18
C LYS A 157 -10.88 15.92 -7.38
N ARG A 158 -9.57 16.09 -7.63
CA ARG A 158 -8.51 15.43 -6.87
C ARG A 158 -8.47 15.91 -5.42
N LEU A 159 -8.57 17.22 -5.19
CA LEU A 159 -8.62 17.79 -3.83
C LEU A 159 -9.85 17.30 -3.06
N ALA A 160 -11.02 17.23 -3.71
CA ALA A 160 -12.21 16.66 -3.10
C ALA A 160 -12.04 15.18 -2.73
N THR A 161 -11.35 14.41 -3.57
CA THR A 161 -11.00 13.00 -3.29
C THR A 161 -10.06 12.90 -2.08
N ILE A 162 -9.02 13.73 -2.05
CA ILE A 162 -8.06 13.79 -0.93
C ILE A 162 -8.78 14.06 0.40
N ARG A 163 -9.71 15.02 0.44
CA ARG A 163 -10.46 15.32 1.67
C ARG A 163 -11.23 14.10 2.20
N LYS A 164 -11.89 13.35 1.31
CA LYS A 164 -12.59 12.10 1.69
C LYS A 164 -11.62 11.03 2.18
N GLU A 165 -10.45 10.92 1.55
CA GLU A 165 -9.40 9.98 1.98
C GLU A 165 -8.82 10.36 3.36
N LEU A 166 -8.65 11.66 3.64
CA LEU A 166 -8.17 12.17 4.93
C LEU A 166 -9.11 11.81 6.09
N GLU A 167 -10.43 11.78 5.86
CA GLU A 167 -11.42 11.35 6.87
C GLU A 167 -11.22 9.89 7.30
N GLN A 168 -10.60 9.07 6.46
CA GLN A 168 -10.35 7.65 6.75
C GLN A 168 -9.12 7.44 7.64
N ALA A 169 -8.31 8.47 7.91
CA ALA A 169 -7.11 8.36 8.74
C ALA A 169 -7.40 7.82 10.14
N GLN A 170 -8.62 8.00 10.66
CA GLN A 170 -9.06 7.50 11.96
C GLN A 170 -9.06 5.97 12.09
N TYR A 171 -9.09 5.24 10.97
CA TYR A 171 -9.07 3.77 10.96
C TYR A 171 -7.65 3.19 11.02
N TYR A 172 -6.63 4.03 10.91
CA TYR A 172 -5.24 3.60 10.87
C TYR A 172 -4.63 3.60 12.27
N SER A 173 -3.74 2.63 12.51
CA SER A 173 -3.00 2.55 13.77
C SER A 173 -2.03 3.72 13.94
N HIS A 174 -1.52 4.28 12.83
CA HIS A 174 -0.54 5.35 12.82
C HIS A 174 -0.80 6.36 11.69
N VAL A 175 -0.63 7.64 11.99
CA VAL A 175 -0.73 8.74 11.01
C VAL A 175 0.62 9.45 10.93
N ILE A 176 1.22 9.44 9.74
CA ILE A 176 2.58 9.97 9.48
C ILE A 176 2.46 11.27 8.68
N ILE A 177 3.10 12.34 9.15
CA ILE A 177 3.14 13.63 8.45
C ILE A 177 4.43 13.73 7.63
N ASN A 178 4.29 13.80 6.30
CA ASN A 178 5.38 13.84 5.34
C ASN A 178 5.65 15.26 4.79
N ASP A 179 6.14 16.12 5.66
CA ASP A 179 6.74 17.43 5.34
C ASP A 179 8.27 17.33 5.18
N ASP A 180 8.90 16.45 5.95
CA ASP A 180 10.30 16.06 5.92
C ASP A 180 10.41 14.54 5.76
N LEU A 181 11.09 14.12 4.68
CA LEU A 181 11.21 12.70 4.32
C LEU A 181 11.99 11.91 5.38
N GLU A 182 13.08 12.46 5.90
CA GLU A 182 13.94 11.76 6.88
C GLU A 182 13.18 11.52 8.18
N ARG A 183 12.43 12.53 8.64
CA ARG A 183 11.59 12.43 9.83
C ARG A 183 10.51 11.36 9.63
N ALA A 184 9.79 11.39 8.51
CA ALA A 184 8.73 10.43 8.24
C ALA A 184 9.25 8.99 8.16
N VAL A 185 10.40 8.78 7.52
CA VAL A 185 11.04 7.46 7.42
C VAL A 185 11.54 6.98 8.78
N THR A 186 12.14 7.88 9.59
CA THR A 186 12.61 7.56 10.94
C THR A 186 11.47 7.21 11.88
N GLU A 187 10.35 7.92 11.79
CA GLU A 187 9.13 7.65 12.56
C GLU A 187 8.58 6.25 12.22
N ILE A 188 8.43 5.95 10.93
CA ILE A 188 7.97 4.62 10.48
C ILE A 188 8.95 3.52 10.93
N GLY A 189 10.26 3.73 10.77
CA GLY A 189 11.26 2.78 11.22
C GLY A 189 11.18 2.50 12.72
N THR A 190 10.90 3.52 13.53
CA THR A 190 10.72 3.39 14.98
C THR A 190 9.51 2.52 15.32
N ILE A 191 8.38 2.76 14.64
CA ILE A 191 7.14 1.96 14.78
C ILE A 191 7.42 0.48 14.45
N LEU A 192 8.09 0.22 13.33
CA LEU A 192 8.40 -1.14 12.88
C LEU A 192 9.33 -1.86 13.86
N LYS A 193 10.37 -1.18 14.33
CA LYS A 193 11.30 -1.72 15.31
C LYS A 193 10.63 -2.02 16.65
N GLN A 194 9.73 -1.15 17.10
CA GLN A 194 8.96 -1.40 18.32
C GLN A 194 8.09 -2.66 18.16
N ARG A 195 7.39 -2.80 17.03
CA ARG A 195 6.57 -3.98 16.76
C ARG A 195 7.41 -5.27 16.73
N GLU A 196 8.61 -5.23 16.16
CA GLU A 196 9.52 -6.39 16.13
C GLU A 196 9.93 -6.82 17.55
N GLN A 197 10.20 -5.85 18.43
CA GLN A 197 10.51 -6.13 19.84
C GLN A 197 9.33 -6.73 20.60
N GLU A 198 8.10 -6.27 20.33
CA GLU A 198 6.88 -6.82 20.94
C GLU A 198 6.66 -8.29 20.54
N ILE A 199 6.88 -8.61 19.26
CA ILE A 199 6.80 -9.98 18.72
C ILE A 199 7.88 -10.86 19.35
N ASN A 200 9.13 -10.40 19.37
CA ASN A 200 10.26 -11.16 19.94
C ASN A 200 10.10 -11.38 21.46
N ALA A 201 9.37 -10.51 22.16
CA ALA A 201 9.05 -10.65 23.57
C ALA A 201 7.83 -11.56 23.83
N GLY A 202 7.18 -12.12 22.79
CA GLY A 202 5.99 -12.96 22.91
C GLY A 202 4.76 -12.21 23.43
N ARG A 203 4.68 -10.90 23.19
CA ARG A 203 3.57 -10.05 23.67
C ARG A 203 2.41 -9.98 22.68
N ILE A 204 2.57 -10.58 21.50
CA ILE A 204 1.60 -10.63 20.39
C ILE A 204 1.73 -12.00 19.73
#